data_AF-A0A916M9G5-F1
#
_entry.id   AF-A0A916M9G5-F1
#
_cell.length_a   1.000
_cell.length_b   1.000
_cell.length_c   1.000
_cell.angle_alpha   90.00
_cell.angle_beta   90.00
_cell.angle_gamma   90.00
#
_symmetry.space_group_name_H-M   'P 1'
#
loop_
_entity.id
_entity.type
_entity.pdbx_description
1 polymer ?
#
loop_
_entity_poly.entity_id
_entity_poly.type
_entity_poly.pdbx_seq_one_letter_code
_entity_poly.pdbx_strand_id
1 'polypeptide(L)'
;MKLLVDNQLPEALAVFLADSGIECRHVRRIGLGAAADAEIWSYAKTQGFGIVTMDEDFQHLAARYGTPPQIVWVRPAMCANRRC
;
A
#
# COMPACT_ATOMS: atom_id res chain seq x y z
N MET A 1 -0.84 8.87 10.88
CA MET A 1 -0.05 7.91 10.07
C MET A 1 -0.37 8.17 8.61
N LYS A 2 0.62 8.19 7.71
CA LYS A 2 0.41 8.38 6.27
C LYS A 2 0.42 7.03 5.56
N LEU A 3 -0.44 6.84 4.57
CA LEU A 3 -0.58 5.57 3.84
C LEU A 3 -0.37 5.73 2.33
N LEU A 4 0.41 4.84 1.74
CA LEU A 4 0.61 4.73 0.31
C LEU A 4 0.01 3.41 -0.17
N VAL A 5 -1.01 3.49 -1.01
CA VAL A 5 -1.71 2.33 -1.56
C VAL A 5 -1.02 1.90 -2.84
N ASP A 6 -0.63 0.63 -2.86
CA ASP A 6 0.05 -0.04 -3.96
C ASP A 6 -0.88 -0.32 -5.15
N ASN A 7 -0.30 -0.55 -6.32
CA ASN A 7 -0.96 -0.59 -7.63
C ASN A 7 -1.94 -1.76 -7.81
N GLN A 8 -1.73 -2.82 -7.05
CA GLN A 8 -2.60 -4.01 -7.02
C GLN A 8 -3.90 -3.78 -6.26
N LEU A 9 -3.98 -2.70 -5.48
CA LEU A 9 -5.19 -2.27 -4.81
C LEU A 9 -5.90 -1.18 -5.63
N PRO A 10 -7.23 -1.07 -5.51
CA PRO A 10 -7.96 -0.05 -6.25
C PRO A 10 -7.66 1.36 -5.72
N GLU A 11 -7.59 2.35 -6.62
CA GLU A 11 -7.43 3.76 -6.24
C GLU A 11 -8.55 4.25 -5.30
N ALA A 12 -9.75 3.68 -5.44
CA ALA A 12 -10.89 3.95 -4.56
C ALA A 12 -10.58 3.67 -3.09
N LEU A 13 -9.67 2.74 -2.77
CA LEU A 13 -9.24 2.50 -1.39
C LEU A 13 -8.49 3.70 -0.82
N ALA A 14 -7.61 4.31 -1.60
CA ALA A 14 -6.88 5.50 -1.17
C ALA A 14 -7.83 6.68 -0.94
N VAL A 15 -8.85 6.83 -1.80
CA VAL A 15 -9.90 7.85 -1.63
C VAL A 15 -10.70 7.60 -0.36
N PHE A 16 -11.18 6.37 -0.15
CA PHE A 16 -11.95 6.00 1.04
C PHE A 16 -11.18 6.26 2.35
N LEU A 17 -9.89 5.92 2.38
CA LEU A 17 -9.02 6.19 3.54
C LEU A 17 -8.82 7.70 3.75
N ALA A 18 -8.64 8.46 2.67
CA ALA A 18 -8.54 9.91 2.71
C ALA A 18 -9.81 10.57 3.26
N ASP A 19 -10.98 10.13 2.79
CA ASP A 19 -12.28 10.62 3.27
C ASP A 19 -12.52 10.27 4.75
N SER A 20 -11.87 9.22 5.24
CA SER A 20 -11.88 8.84 6.67
C SER A 20 -10.90 9.67 7.52
N GLY A 21 -10.23 10.68 6.95
CA GLY A 21 -9.29 11.56 7.65
C GLY A 21 -7.85 11.05 7.71
N ILE A 22 -7.50 9.98 7.00
CA ILE A 22 -6.14 9.44 6.96
C ILE A 22 -5.41 10.03 5.75
N GLU A 23 -4.23 10.63 5.93
CA GLU A 23 -3.43 11.09 4.78
C GLU A 23 -3.01 9.88 3.92
N CYS A 24 -3.69 9.70 2.78
CA CYS A 24 -3.52 8.54 1.93
C CYS A 24 -3.33 8.94 0.47
N ARG A 25 -2.43 8.25 -0.23
CA ARG A 25 -2.18 8.42 -1.66
C ARG A 25 -2.10 7.08 -2.35
N HIS A 26 -2.43 7.03 -3.62
CA HIS A 26 -2.22 5.87 -4.46
C HIS A 26 -0.94 6.05 -5.30
N VAL A 27 -0.14 5.00 -5.50
CA VAL A 27 1.13 5.08 -6.27
C VAL A 27 0.93 5.70 -7.67
N ARG A 28 -0.20 5.43 -8.34
CA ARG A 28 -0.55 6.07 -9.63
C ARG A 28 -0.68 7.59 -9.55
N ARG A 29 -1.28 8.13 -8.48
CA ARG A 29 -1.53 9.58 -8.34
C ARG A 29 -0.26 10.39 -8.11
N ILE A 30 0.82 9.73 -7.68
CA ILE A 30 2.13 10.35 -7.46
C ILE A 30 3.13 10.02 -8.58
N GLY A 31 2.66 9.44 -9.69
CA GLY A 31 3.51 9.10 -10.84
C GLY A 31 4.34 7.82 -10.68
N LEU A 32 4.13 7.03 -9.62
CA LEU A 32 4.83 5.77 -9.36
C LEU A 32 4.04 4.53 -9.82
N GLY A 33 3.04 4.70 -10.69
CA GLY A 33 2.17 3.60 -11.14
C GLY A 33 2.85 2.51 -11.97
N ALA A 34 4.06 2.78 -12.48
CA ALA A 34 4.90 1.83 -13.22
C ALA A 34 6.30 1.69 -12.58
N ALA A 35 6.50 2.25 -11.39
CA ALA A 35 7.76 2.18 -10.68
C ALA A 35 7.95 0.79 -10.06
N ALA A 36 9.19 0.37 -9.87
CA ALA A 36 9.49 -0.89 -9.18
C ALA A 36 9.23 -0.78 -7.67
N ASP A 37 9.02 -1.92 -6.99
CA ASP A 37 8.72 -1.94 -5.56
C ASP A 37 9.81 -1.28 -4.71
N ALA A 38 11.07 -1.38 -5.12
CA ALA A 38 12.19 -0.71 -4.46
C ALA A 38 12.10 0.82 -4.54
N GLU A 39 11.58 1.36 -5.65
CA GLU A 39 11.37 2.81 -5.82
C GLU A 39 10.18 3.28 -4.97
N ILE A 40 9.08 2.52 -4.97
CA ILE A 40 7.92 2.76 -4.11
C ILE A 40 8.33 2.71 -2.63
N TRP A 41 9.16 1.75 -2.26
CA TRP A 41 9.75 1.61 -0.92
C TRP A 41 10.58 2.83 -0.52
N SER A 42 11.49 3.26 -1.39
CA SER A 42 12.35 4.43 -1.16
C SER A 42 11.52 5.71 -1.02
N TYR A 43 10.50 5.88 -1.86
CA TYR A 43 9.57 7.00 -1.76
C TYR A 43 8.83 6.98 -0.43
N ALA A 44 8.22 5.85 -0.06
CA ALA A 44 7.47 5.70 1.17
C ALA A 44 8.35 5.96 2.40
N LYS A 45 9.59 5.44 2.40
CA LYS A 45 10.58 5.70 3.45
C LYS A 45 10.89 7.19 3.59
N THR A 46 11.24 7.84 2.49
CA THR A 46 11.67 9.25 2.45
C THR A 46 10.54 10.19 2.86
N GLN A 47 9.31 9.86 2.47
CA GLN A 47 8.14 10.71 2.71
C GLN A 47 7.36 10.32 3.98
N GLY A 48 7.80 9.30 4.72
CA GLY A 48 7.17 8.85 5.96
C GLY A 48 5.80 8.18 5.78
N PHE A 49 5.59 7.50 4.64
CA PHE A 49 4.40 6.70 4.39
C PHE A 49 4.59 5.25 4.87
N GLY A 50 3.53 4.65 5.39
CA GLY A 50 3.38 3.20 5.42
C GLY A 50 2.78 2.70 4.11
N ILE A 51 3.12 1.50 3.67
CA ILE A 51 2.66 0.92 2.39
C ILE A 51 1.52 -0.05 2.68
N VAL A 52 0.40 0.14 1.99
CA VAL A 52 -0.75 -0.79 1.97
C VAL A 52 -0.66 -1.59 0.69
N THR A 53 -0.54 -2.92 0.81
CA THR A 53 -0.35 -3.80 -0.35
C THR A 53 -0.95 -5.18 -0.08
N MET A 54 -1.16 -5.97 -1.13
CA MET A 54 -1.40 -7.41 -1.04
C MET A 54 -0.18 -8.21 -1.50
N ASP A 55 0.89 -7.54 -1.95
CA ASP A 55 2.10 -8.17 -2.46
C ASP A 55 2.93 -8.74 -1.33
N GLU A 56 3.47 -9.94 -1.57
CA GLU A 56 4.49 -10.49 -0.68
C GLU A 56 5.86 -9.83 -0.90
N ASP A 57 6.12 -9.23 -2.06
CA ASP A 57 7.43 -8.62 -2.33
C ASP A 57 7.74 -7.46 -1.38
N PHE A 58 6.72 -6.70 -0.96
CA PHE A 58 6.88 -5.69 0.11
C PHE A 58 7.14 -6.29 1.49
N GLN A 59 6.68 -7.52 1.77
CA GLN A 59 7.06 -8.23 2.99
C GLN A 59 8.53 -8.64 2.96
N HIS A 60 9.02 -9.10 1.80
CA HIS A 60 10.45 -9.41 1.61
C HIS A 60 11.32 -8.16 1.81
N LEU A 61 10.90 -7.02 1.27
CA LEU A 61 11.58 -5.74 1.49
C LEU A 61 11.59 -5.34 2.97
N ALA A 62 10.47 -5.52 3.69
CA ALA A 62 10.40 -5.24 5.12
C ALA A 62 11.28 -6.17 5.96
N ALA A 63 11.34 -7.46 5.63
CA ALA A 63 12.24 -8.41 6.28
C ALA A 63 13.72 -8.06 6.03
N ARG A 64 14.03 -7.55 4.83
CA ARG A 64 15.40 -7.20 4.44
C ARG A 64 15.89 -5.87 5.00
N TYR A 65 15.05 -4.83 4.96
CA TYR A 65 15.46 -3.45 5.28
C TYR A 65 14.93 -2.94 6.62
N GLY A 66 14.02 -3.68 7.26
CA GLY A 66 13.35 -3.23 8.48
C GLY A 66 12.41 -2.05 8.26
N THR A 67 11.84 -1.55 9.34
CA THR A 67 11.04 -0.32 9.32
C THR A 67 11.94 0.90 9.52
N PRO A 68 11.64 2.05 8.89
CA PRO A 68 10.53 2.34 7.96
C PRO A 68 10.81 2.01 6.47
N PRO A 69 9.76 1.89 5.62
CA PRO A 69 8.31 2.06 5.87
C PRO A 69 7.63 0.92 6.62
N GLN A 70 6.49 1.21 7.28
CA GLN A 70 5.61 0.18 7.87
C GLN A 70 4.76 -0.46 6.78
N ILE A 71 4.51 -1.76 6.87
CA ILE A 71 3.68 -2.49 5.89
C ILE A 71 2.33 -2.88 6.50
N VAL A 72 1.26 -2.49 5.82
CA VAL A 72 -0.12 -2.93 6.06
C VAL A 72 -0.46 -3.95 4.98
N TRP A 73 -0.30 -5.23 5.31
CA TRP A 73 -0.60 -6.31 4.38
C TRP A 73 -2.07 -6.67 4.42
N VAL A 74 -2.79 -6.43 3.33
CA VAL A 74 -4.20 -6.72 3.21
C VAL A 74 -4.37 -8.11 2.59
N ARG A 75 -5.12 -8.98 3.25
CA ARG A 75 -5.49 -10.29 2.73
C ARG A 75 -7.01 -10.32 2.61
N PRO A 76 -7.58 -10.12 1.41
CA PRO A 76 -9.00 -10.32 1.25
C PRO A 76 -9.30 -11.77 1.64
N ALA A 77 -10.18 -11.96 2.62
CA ALA A 77 -10.75 -13.27 2.82
C ALA A 77 -11.50 -13.62 1.53
N MET A 78 -11.25 -14.80 0.98
CA MET A 78 -12.04 -15.33 -0.12
C MET A 78 -13.47 -15.50 0.42
N CYS A 79 -14.30 -14.47 0.27
CA CYS A 79 -15.73 -14.62 0.43
C CYS A 79 -16.21 -15.43 -0.76
N ALA A 80 -16.12 -16.76 -0.66
CA ALA A 80 -16.92 -17.64 -1.52
C ALA A 80 -18.36 -17.19 -1.31
N ASN A 81 -18.97 -16.60 -2.34
CA ASN A 81 -20.34 -16.18 -2.29
C ASN A 81 -21.20 -17.42 -2.01
N ARG A 82 -21.48 -17.66 -0.73
CA ARG A 82 -22.45 -18.66 -0.27
C ARG A 82 -23.45 -17.91 0.61
N ARG A 83 -24.36 -17.23 -0.07
CA ARG A 83 -25.68 -16.85 0.40
C ARG A 83 -26.63 -17.22 -0.75
N CYS A 84 -27.51 -18.23 -0.63
CA CYS A 84 -28.58 -18.42 0.36
C CYS A 84 -29.57 -17.26 0.35
#